data_AF-A0A940HL43-F1
#
_entry.id   AF-A0A940HL43-F1
#
_cell.length_a   1.000
_cell.length_b   1.000
_cell.length_c   1.000
_cell.angle_alpha   90.00
_cell.angle_beta   90.00
_cell.angle_gamma   90.00
#
_symmetry.space_group_name_H-M   'P 1'
#
loop_
_entity.id
_entity.type
_entity.pdbx_description
1 polymer ?
#
loop_
_entity_poly.entity_id
_entity_poly.type
_entity_poly.pdbx_seq_one_letter_code
_entity_poly.pdbx_strand_id
1 'polypeptide(L)'
;MPFVSRPKLWLVAGSHVALWSGSFIALNKAWYKDFERSGFHFFNDNKEWLQMDKAGHTWTTYQLSRVSTEAWSWTGLSRKKSAWLGGISAVAYQSIIEIQDGYSA
;
A
#
# COMPACT_ATOMS: atom_id res chain seq x y z
N MET A 1 -21.24 17.85 13.06
CA MET A 1 -20.21 16.89 12.60
C MET A 1 -20.91 15.83 11.77
N PRO A 2 -20.43 15.44 10.58
CA PRO A 2 -21.05 14.31 9.89
C PRO A 2 -20.92 13.06 10.78
N PHE A 3 -22.03 12.33 10.92
CA PHE A 3 -22.03 11.07 11.67
C PHE A 3 -21.27 10.01 10.87
N VAL A 4 -20.39 9.27 11.53
CA VAL A 4 -19.60 8.20 10.88
C VAL A 4 -20.54 7.06 10.46
N SER A 5 -20.56 6.75 9.17
CA SER A 5 -21.33 5.65 8.61
C SER A 5 -20.58 4.33 8.79
N ARG A 6 -21.03 3.51 9.75
CA ARG A 6 -20.45 2.17 10.01
C ARG A 6 -20.42 1.27 8.77
N PRO A 7 -21.49 1.18 7.94
CA PRO A 7 -21.45 0.36 6.72
C PRO A 7 -20.37 0.84 5.74
N LYS A 8 -20.26 2.15 5.50
CA LYS A 8 -19.22 2.71 4.62
C LYS A 8 -17.82 2.49 5.19
N LEU A 9 -17.66 2.62 6.51
CA LEU A 9 -16.39 2.38 7.18
C LEU A 9 -15.90 0.95 6.94
N TRP A 10 -16.77 -0.04 7.17
CA TRP A 10 -16.44 -1.45 6.92
C TRP A 10 -16.24 -1.76 5.45
N LEU A 11 -17.01 -1.12 4.56
CA LEU A 11 -16.80 -1.25 3.12
C LEU A 11 -15.41 -0.75 2.72
N VAL A 12 -15.02 0.46 3.12
CA VAL A 12 -13.71 1.04 2.80
C VAL A 12 -12.58 0.20 3.39
N ALA A 13 -12.71 -0.23 4.64
CA ALA A 13 -11.71 -1.10 5.29
C ALA A 13 -11.58 -2.46 4.57
N GLY A 14 -12.71 -3.11 4.28
CA GLY A 14 -12.75 -4.38 3.56
C GLY A 14 -12.17 -4.26 2.15
N SER A 15 -12.48 -3.17 1.43
CA SER A 15 -11.91 -2.92 0.10
C SER A 15 -10.39 -2.79 0.14
N HIS A 16 -9.82 -2.09 1.13
CA HIS A 16 -8.35 -2.03 1.28
C HIS A 16 -7.77 -3.43 1.49
N VAL A 17 -8.27 -4.19 2.45
CA VAL A 17 -7.79 -5.56 2.73
C VAL A 17 -7.87 -6.45 1.50
N ALA A 18 -9.00 -6.43 0.80
CA ALA A 18 -9.21 -7.23 -0.40
C ALA A 18 -8.24 -6.84 -1.53
N LEU A 19 -8.12 -5.55 -1.82
CA LEU A 19 -7.24 -5.04 -2.88
C LEU A 19 -5.76 -5.29 -2.56
N TRP A 20 -5.35 -5.10 -1.31
CA TRP A 20 -3.98 -5.35 -0.86
C TRP A 20 -3.62 -6.83 -0.96
N SER A 21 -4.48 -7.71 -0.44
CA SER A 21 -4.26 -9.15 -0.53
C SER A 21 -4.23 -9.63 -1.98
N GLY A 22 -5.15 -9.11 -2.81
CA GLY A 22 -5.18 -9.37 -4.25
C GLY A 22 -3.90 -8.90 -4.95
N SER A 23 -3.42 -7.70 -4.64
CA SER A 23 -2.19 -7.13 -5.20
C SER A 23 -0.96 -7.93 -4.78
N PHE A 24 -0.87 -8.35 -3.52
CA PHE A 24 0.20 -9.21 -3.03
C PHE A 24 0.27 -10.52 -3.82
N ILE A 25 -0.86 -11.22 -3.97
CA ILE A 25 -0.93 -12.48 -4.73
C ILE A 25 -0.61 -12.24 -6.21
N ALA A 26 -1.14 -11.17 -6.80
CA ALA A 26 -0.92 -10.84 -8.19
C ALA A 26 0.54 -10.52 -8.48
N LEU A 27 1.18 -9.66 -7.67
CA LEU A 27 2.59 -9.33 -7.78
C LEU A 27 3.47 -10.56 -7.56
N ASN A 28 3.13 -11.40 -6.59
CA ASN A 28 3.87 -12.64 -6.37
C ASN A 28 3.91 -13.52 -7.62
N LYS A 29 2.76 -13.68 -8.29
CA LYS A 29 2.63 -14.48 -9.50
C LYS A 29 3.19 -13.80 -10.75
N ALA A 30 3.05 -12.49 -10.87
CA ALA A 30 3.40 -11.78 -12.10
C ALA A 30 4.86 -11.32 -12.11
N TRP A 31 5.44 -11.02 -10.94
CA TRP A 31 6.75 -10.39 -10.81
C TRP A 31 7.74 -11.31 -10.08
N TYR A 32 7.36 -11.90 -8.95
CA TYR A 32 8.32 -12.58 -8.07
C TYR A 32 8.38 -14.11 -8.19
N LYS A 33 7.57 -14.73 -9.07
CA LYS A 33 7.44 -16.20 -9.09
C LYS A 33 8.70 -16.93 -9.55
N ASP A 34 9.50 -16.30 -10.40
CA ASP A 34 10.68 -16.91 -11.03
C ASP A 34 11.99 -16.51 -10.33
N PHE A 35 11.92 -15.69 -9.28
CA PHE A 35 13.06 -15.33 -8.44
C PHE A 35 13.32 -16.40 -7.39
N GLU A 36 14.60 -16.63 -7.07
CA GLU A 36 14.98 -17.51 -5.98
C GLU A 36 14.46 -16.95 -4.66
N ARG A 37 14.06 -17.83 -3.74
CA ARG A 37 13.53 -17.44 -2.44
C ARG A 37 14.56 -17.64 -1.36
N SER A 38 14.76 -16.63 -0.52
CA SER A 38 15.59 -16.69 0.68
C SER A 38 14.75 -16.53 1.95
N GLY A 39 15.41 -16.65 3.10
CA GLY A 39 14.89 -16.03 4.32
C GLY A 39 14.78 -14.50 4.17
N PHE A 40 13.99 -13.88 5.04
CA PHE A 40 13.84 -12.43 5.03
C PHE A 40 15.19 -11.75 5.25
N HIS A 41 15.54 -10.80 4.39
CA HIS A 41 16.77 -10.03 4.50
C HIS A 41 16.54 -8.58 4.08
N PHE A 42 17.47 -7.72 4.48
CA PHE A 42 17.55 -6.33 4.03
C PHE A 42 18.73 -6.19 3.08
N PHE A 43 18.56 -5.40 2.03
CA PHE A 43 19.64 -5.01 1.14
C PHE A 43 19.53 -3.53 0.77
N ASN A 44 20.58 -2.98 0.20
CA ASN A 44 20.63 -1.58 -0.20
C ASN A 44 20.61 -1.48 -1.73
N ASP A 45 19.44 -1.15 -2.25
CA ASP A 45 19.13 -1.03 -3.68
C ASP A 45 19.24 0.43 -4.18
N ASN A 46 19.86 1.33 -3.40
CA ASN A 46 19.98 2.74 -3.77
C ASN A 46 20.79 2.98 -5.05
N LYS A 47 21.51 1.99 -5.58
CA LYS A 47 22.23 2.14 -6.86
C LYS A 47 21.43 1.63 -8.05
N GLU A 48 20.23 1.10 -7.81
CA GLU A 48 19.43 0.48 -8.84
C GLU A 48 18.64 1.49 -9.66
N TRP A 49 18.49 1.15 -10.94
CA TRP A 49 17.57 1.75 -11.90
C TRP A 49 17.50 3.29 -11.90
N LEU A 50 18.63 3.96 -11.67
CA LEU A 50 18.70 5.43 -11.64
C LEU A 50 17.64 6.09 -10.75
N GLN A 51 17.32 5.48 -9.60
CA GLN A 51 16.26 5.94 -8.67
C GLN A 51 14.82 5.87 -9.22
N MET A 52 14.58 5.22 -10.35
CA MET A 52 13.23 5.07 -10.91
C MET A 52 12.28 4.39 -9.93
N ASP A 53 12.78 3.36 -9.24
CA ASP A 53 12.08 2.70 -8.15
C ASP A 53 11.61 3.69 -7.07
N LYS A 54 12.53 4.54 -6.57
CA LYS A 54 12.26 5.53 -5.51
C LYS A 54 11.27 6.60 -5.98
N ALA A 55 11.36 7.01 -7.25
CA ALA A 55 10.40 7.90 -7.88
C ALA A 55 9.01 7.24 -7.97
N GLY A 56 8.97 5.96 -8.35
CA GLY A 56 7.78 5.13 -8.37
C GLY A 56 7.13 4.99 -6.99
N HIS A 57 7.90 4.72 -5.95
CA HIS A 57 7.43 4.63 -4.57
C HIS A 57 6.87 5.97 -4.09
N THR A 58 7.57 7.07 -4.37
CA THR A 58 7.11 8.42 -4.01
C THR A 58 5.78 8.75 -4.69
N TRP A 59 5.70 8.57 -6.01
CA TRP A 59 4.49 8.85 -6.78
C TRP A 59 3.31 7.98 -6.33
N THR A 60 3.52 6.68 -6.23
CA THR A 60 2.47 5.72 -5.88
C THR A 60 1.97 5.96 -4.45
N THR A 61 2.88 6.20 -3.50
CA THR A 61 2.51 6.51 -2.11
C THR A 61 1.68 7.77 -2.02
N TYR A 62 2.07 8.83 -2.75
CA TYR A 62 1.31 10.07 -2.77
C TYR A 62 -0.11 9.87 -3.31
N GLN A 63 -0.24 9.18 -4.44
CA GLN A 63 -1.53 8.93 -5.09
C GLN A 63 -2.43 8.04 -4.23
N LEU A 64 -1.90 6.96 -3.67
CA LEU A 64 -2.65 6.09 -2.76
C LEU A 64 -3.09 6.83 -1.50
N SER A 65 -2.20 7.63 -0.91
CA SER A 65 -2.52 8.42 0.28
C SER A 65 -3.68 9.38 0.02
N ARG A 66 -3.67 10.06 -1.13
CA ARG A 66 -4.75 10.95 -1.56
C ARG A 66 -6.07 10.22 -1.75
N VAL A 67 -6.07 9.13 -2.53
CA VAL A 67 -7.29 8.37 -2.85
C VAL A 67 -7.86 7.73 -1.59
N SER A 68 -7.02 7.11 -0.76
CA SER A 68 -7.44 6.52 0.50
C SER A 68 -7.95 7.58 1.48
N THR A 69 -7.32 8.76 1.55
CA THR A 69 -7.83 9.88 2.37
C THR A 69 -9.26 10.25 1.99
N GLU A 70 -9.56 10.37 0.70
CA GLU A 70 -10.92 10.65 0.22
C GLU A 70 -11.89 9.50 0.52
N ALA A 71 -11.46 8.24 0.34
CA ALA A 71 -12.26 7.07 0.70
C ALA A 71 -12.62 7.06 2.20
N TRP A 72 -11.66 7.33 3.08
CA TRP A 72 -11.91 7.43 4.52
C TRP A 72 -12.79 8.63 4.88
N SER A 73 -12.61 9.77 4.20
CA SER A 73 -13.47 10.96 4.34
C SER A 73 -14.93 10.65 4.00
N TRP A 74 -15.18 9.87 2.95
CA TRP A 74 -16.53 9.44 2.53
C TRP A 74 -17.30 8.64 3.59
N THR A 75 -16.58 8.03 4.55
CA THR A 75 -17.19 7.33 5.69
C THR A 75 -17.74 8.28 6.77
N GLY A 76 -17.46 9.59 6.67
CA GLY A 76 -17.84 10.59 7.67
C GLY A 76 -16.77 10.84 8.74
N LEU A 77 -15.56 10.28 8.58
CA LEU A 77 -14.44 10.57 9.47
C LEU A 77 -14.00 12.04 9.36
N SER A 78 -13.43 12.57 10.45
CA SER A 78 -12.87 13.92 10.43
C SER A 78 -11.66 13.99 9.50
N ARG A 79 -11.44 15.15 8.88
CA ARG A 79 -10.32 15.39 7.95
C ARG A 79 -8.97 14.90 8.49
N LYS A 80 -8.68 15.14 9.77
CA LYS A 80 -7.44 14.70 10.43
C LYS A 80 -7.34 13.16 10.47
N LYS A 81 -8.42 12.46 10.82
CA LYS A 81 -8.43 10.98 10.86
C LYS A 81 -8.30 10.40 9.46
N SER A 82 -9.03 10.96 8.49
CA SER A 82 -8.97 10.51 7.10
C SER A 82 -7.56 10.67 6.51
N ALA A 83 -6.88 11.80 6.76
CA ALA A 83 -5.51 12.02 6.31
C ALA A 83 -4.52 11.01 6.91
N TRP A 84 -4.63 10.72 8.21
CA TRP A 84 -3.79 9.71 8.87
C TRP A 84 -4.04 8.31 8.31
N LEU A 85 -5.31 7.91 8.18
CA LEU A 85 -5.64 6.61 7.62
C LEU A 85 -5.24 6.50 6.15
N GLY A 86 -5.35 7.58 5.36
CA GLY A 86 -4.87 7.61 3.99
C GLY A 86 -3.36 7.39 3.90
N GLY A 87 -2.57 8.09 4.71
CA GLY A 87 -1.13 7.89 4.78
C GLY A 87 -0.74 6.47 5.19
N ILE A 88 -1.38 5.93 6.23
CA ILE A 88 -1.15 4.54 6.68
C ILE A 88 -1.53 3.54 5.58
N SER A 89 -2.66 3.76 4.89
CA SER A 89 -3.09 2.91 3.77
C SER A 89 -2.06 2.86 2.64
N ALA A 90 -1.41 3.98 2.34
CA ALA A 90 -0.36 4.03 1.31
C ALA A 90 0.90 3.27 1.73
N VAL A 91 1.36 3.45 2.97
CA VAL A 91 2.51 2.71 3.52
C VAL A 91 2.24 1.21 3.53
N ALA A 92 1.07 0.79 4.02
CA ALA A 92 0.67 -0.61 4.06
C ALA A 92 0.65 -1.24 2.67
N TYR A 93 0.23 -0.50 1.64
CA TYR A 93 0.29 -0.97 0.27
C TYR A 93 1.74 -1.09 -0.24
N GLN A 94 2.59 -0.08 -0.03
CA GLN A 94 3.99 -0.16 -0.46
C GLN A 94 4.74 -1.33 0.18
N SER A 95 4.43 -1.64 1.45
CA SER A 95 5.02 -2.79 2.13
C SER A 95 4.76 -4.13 1.42
N ILE A 96 3.76 -4.24 0.54
CA ILE A 96 3.55 -5.45 -0.29
C ILE A 96 4.75 -5.74 -1.18
N ILE A 97 5.37 -4.71 -1.75
CA ILE A 97 6.53 -4.84 -2.64
C ILE A 97 7.77 -5.13 -1.79
N GLU A 98 8.03 -4.28 -0.81
CA GLU A 98 9.21 -4.37 0.07
C GLU A 98 9.30 -5.70 0.85
N ILE A 99 8.16 -6.25 1.28
CA ILE A 99 8.14 -7.57 1.93
C ILE A 99 8.55 -8.65 0.92
N GLN A 100 8.07 -8.57 -0.32
CA GLN A 100 8.43 -9.54 -1.35
C GLN A 100 9.89 -9.42 -1.76
N ASP A 101 10.43 -8.20 -1.84
CA ASP A 101 11.86 -7.96 -2.07
C ASP A 101 12.70 -8.61 -0.96
N GLY A 102 12.32 -8.43 0.30
CA GLY A 102 13.03 -9.05 1.42
C GLY A 102 13.05 -10.58 1.40
N TYR A 103 12.16 -11.24 0.64
CA TYR A 103 12.13 -12.70 0.47
C TYR A 103 12.69 -13.19 -0.89
N SER A 104 13.25 -12.30 -1.71
CA SER A 104 13.74 -12.63 -3.06
C SER A 104 15.26 -12.53 -3.12
N ALA A 105 15.93 -13.55 -3.64
CA ALA A 105 17.38 -13.70 -3.66
C ALA A 105 18.00 -13.42 -5.05
#